data_AF-I3YGT2-F1
#
_entry.id   AF-I3YGT2-F1
#
_cell.length_a   1.000
_cell.length_b   1.000
_cell.length_c   1.000
_cell.angle_alpha   90.00
_cell.angle_beta   90.00
_cell.angle_gamma   90.00
#
_symmetry.space_group_name_H-M   'P 1'
#
loop_
_entity.id
_entity.type
_entity.pdbx_description
1 polymer ?
#
loop_
_entity_poly.entity_id
_entity_poly.type
_entity_poly.pdbx_seq_one_letter_code
_entity_poly.pdbx_strand_id
1 'polypeptide(L)'
;MSLSGTCPECGCRADLAVFASAGEVNRALAAALEIPAPLGGRVLRYLRLFSPPRKALATGKAVRLLTELSQAIGRAEIDRKGSVWSAPLPVWEAALDAILATPPERLPLNGHGYLFETVANLAAKHAGRAEAARLAHARGDTPIGRQAPSAHGARDPDPIQEIVNDLRALKTLEAYNPGQHTAEIAGLQQRLAAVRVNPNPETP
;
A
#
# COMPACT_ATOMS: atom_id res chain seq x y z
N MET A 1 -2.61 -39.57 3.79
CA MET A 1 -1.30 -39.04 4.20
C MET A 1 -1.52 -37.58 4.56
N SER A 2 -1.22 -37.17 5.80
CA SER A 2 -1.33 -35.77 6.20
C SER A 2 -0.11 -35.00 5.72
N LEU A 3 -0.32 -33.80 5.20
CA LEU A 3 0.74 -32.93 4.71
C LEU A 3 1.00 -31.87 5.78
N SER A 4 2.04 -32.03 6.60
CA SER A 4 2.29 -31.10 7.70
C SER A 4 2.86 -29.75 7.20
N GLY A 5 2.26 -28.65 7.63
CA GLY A 5 2.78 -27.29 7.46
C GLY A 5 3.18 -26.67 8.79
N THR A 6 4.10 -25.70 8.77
CA THR A 6 4.48 -24.90 9.94
C THR A 6 4.16 -23.44 9.68
N CYS A 7 3.45 -22.79 10.60
CA CYS A 7 3.17 -21.37 10.54
C CYS A 7 4.49 -20.59 10.67
N PRO A 8 4.88 -19.76 9.68
CA PRO A 8 6.13 -18.99 9.75
C PRO A 8 6.13 -17.93 10.87
N GLU A 9 4.95 -17.63 11.39
CA GLU A 9 4.68 -16.49 12.25
C GLU A 9 4.51 -16.88 13.73
N CYS A 10 4.22 -18.15 14.04
CA CYS A 10 4.15 -18.65 15.42
C CYS A 10 4.75 -20.05 15.64
N GLY A 11 5.20 -20.73 14.58
CA GLY A 11 5.75 -22.08 14.67
C GLY A 11 4.72 -23.20 14.89
N CYS A 12 3.42 -22.88 14.91
CA CYS A 12 2.37 -23.89 15.02
C CYS A 12 2.44 -24.87 13.85
N ARG A 13 2.36 -26.18 14.15
CA ARG A 13 2.35 -27.25 13.17
C ARG A 13 0.95 -27.82 13.04
N ALA A 14 0.44 -27.93 11.82
CA ALA A 14 -0.86 -28.50 11.51
C ALA A 14 -0.84 -29.12 10.10
N ASP A 15 -1.90 -29.85 9.73
CA ASP A 15 -2.08 -30.27 8.34
C ASP A 15 -2.28 -29.06 7.42
N LEU A 16 -1.76 -29.11 6.20
CA LEU A 16 -1.79 -28.03 5.23
C LEU A 16 -3.21 -27.61 4.83
N ALA A 17 -4.18 -28.53 4.90
CA ALA A 17 -5.59 -28.20 4.70
C ALA A 17 -6.13 -27.19 5.73
N VAL A 18 -5.57 -27.16 6.95
CA VAL A 18 -5.95 -26.18 7.99
C VAL A 18 -5.47 -24.78 7.61
N PHE A 19 -4.26 -24.66 7.05
CA PHE A 19 -3.74 -23.37 6.60
C PHE A 19 -4.44 -22.86 5.33
N ALA A 20 -4.76 -23.77 4.40
CA ALA A 20 -5.50 -23.44 3.18
C ALA A 20 -6.91 -22.90 3.51
N SER A 21 -7.64 -23.60 4.38
CA SER A 21 -8.98 -23.16 4.81
C SER A 21 -8.95 -21.87 5.62
N ALA A 22 -7.91 -21.65 6.45
CA ALA A 22 -7.75 -20.39 7.18
C ALA A 22 -7.69 -19.16 6.25
N GLY A 23 -7.07 -19.28 5.07
CA GLY A 23 -7.02 -18.17 4.10
C GLY A 23 -8.39 -17.75 3.56
N GLU A 24 -9.30 -18.72 3.38
CA GLU A 24 -10.69 -18.46 2.98
C GLU A 24 -11.51 -17.92 4.14
N VAL A 25 -11.36 -18.50 5.34
CA VAL A 25 -12.01 -18.00 6.56
C VAL A 25 -11.61 -16.56 6.84
N ASN A 26 -10.33 -16.21 6.65
CA ASN A 26 -9.82 -14.86 6.83
C ASN A 26 -10.45 -13.88 5.82
N ARG A 27 -10.61 -14.29 4.55
CA ARG A 27 -11.31 -13.50 3.53
C ARG A 27 -12.79 -13.35 3.85
N ALA A 28 -13.47 -14.42 4.26
CA ALA A 28 -14.87 -14.40 4.66
C ALA A 28 -15.10 -13.51 5.89
N LEU A 29 -14.20 -13.56 6.86
CA LEU A 29 -14.25 -12.71 8.05
C LEU A 29 -14.02 -11.23 7.69
N ALA A 30 -13.06 -10.92 6.82
CA ALA A 30 -12.84 -9.55 6.35
C ALA A 30 -14.07 -9.02 5.59
N ALA A 31 -14.67 -9.82 4.71
CA ALA A 31 -15.90 -9.47 4.00
C ALA A 31 -17.09 -9.29 4.96
N ALA A 32 -17.24 -10.15 5.96
CA ALA A 32 -18.28 -10.04 6.99
C ALA A 32 -18.13 -8.80 7.87
N LEU A 33 -16.93 -8.23 7.94
CA LEU A 33 -16.61 -7.02 8.69
C LEU A 33 -16.53 -5.77 7.81
N GLU A 34 -16.92 -5.88 6.53
CA GLU A 34 -16.83 -4.79 5.53
C GLU A 34 -15.41 -4.20 5.38
N ILE A 35 -14.38 -4.99 5.73
CA ILE A 35 -12.98 -4.58 5.59
C ILE A 35 -12.57 -4.79 4.11
N PRO A 36 -11.97 -3.78 3.45
CA PRO A 36 -11.44 -3.93 2.10
C PRO A 36 -10.51 -5.14 1.98
N ALA A 37 -10.68 -5.93 0.93
CA ALA A 37 -9.95 -7.18 0.73
C ALA A 37 -8.40 -7.04 0.86
N PRO A 38 -7.75 -5.95 0.38
CA PRO A 38 -6.32 -5.75 0.58
C PRO A 38 -5.89 -5.62 2.05
N LEU A 39 -6.79 -5.21 2.94
CA LEU A 39 -6.50 -5.03 4.37
C LEU A 39 -6.72 -6.29 5.19
N GLY A 40 -7.53 -7.25 4.73
CA GLY A 40 -7.96 -8.40 5.53
C GLY A 40 -6.80 -9.16 6.19
N GLY A 41 -5.80 -9.59 5.39
CA GLY A 41 -4.63 -10.28 5.92
C GLY A 41 -3.78 -9.43 6.87
N ARG A 42 -3.66 -8.13 6.59
CA ARG A 42 -2.91 -7.16 7.42
C ARG A 42 -3.57 -6.97 8.78
N VAL A 43 -4.89 -6.80 8.79
CA VAL A 43 -5.69 -6.63 10.01
C VAL A 43 -5.54 -7.84 10.93
N LEU A 44 -5.60 -9.06 10.38
CA LEU A 44 -5.46 -10.28 11.18
C LEU A 44 -4.06 -10.43 11.78
N ARG A 45 -3.01 -10.13 11.02
CA ARG A 45 -1.64 -10.09 11.54
C ARG A 45 -1.49 -9.02 12.62
N TYR A 46 -2.10 -7.85 12.41
CA TYR A 46 -2.10 -6.75 13.36
C TYR A 46 -2.80 -7.09 14.67
N LEU A 47 -3.91 -7.84 14.65
CA LEU A 47 -4.59 -8.30 15.86
C LEU A 47 -3.69 -9.15 16.77
N ARG A 48 -2.68 -9.85 16.22
CA ARG A 48 -1.74 -10.63 17.04
C ARG A 48 -0.97 -9.77 18.03
N LEU A 49 -0.74 -8.49 17.71
CA LEU A 49 -0.07 -7.52 18.58
C LEU A 49 -0.87 -7.21 19.86
N PHE A 50 -2.14 -7.61 19.96
CA PHE A 50 -2.99 -7.43 21.14
C PHE A 50 -3.01 -8.63 22.08
N SER A 51 -2.33 -9.72 21.70
CA SER A 51 -2.26 -10.99 22.41
C SER A 51 -0.92 -11.15 23.11
N PRO A 52 -0.89 -11.63 24.37
CA PRO A 52 0.35 -12.03 25.01
C PRO A 52 1.03 -13.20 24.26
N PRO A 53 2.36 -13.39 24.38
CA PRO A 53 3.13 -14.36 23.58
C PRO A 53 2.63 -15.81 23.63
N ARG A 54 1.90 -16.20 24.68
CA ARG A 54 1.40 -17.58 24.88
C ARG A 54 -0.11 -17.67 25.08
N LYS A 55 -0.85 -16.60 24.80
CA LYS A 55 -2.30 -16.56 25.01
C LYS A 55 -3.02 -16.09 23.77
N ALA A 56 -4.11 -16.78 23.45
CA ALA A 56 -5.03 -16.34 22.40
C ALA A 56 -5.67 -14.99 22.78
N LEU A 57 -5.95 -14.17 21.78
CA LEU A 57 -6.75 -12.97 21.95
C LEU A 57 -8.17 -13.37 22.36
N ALA A 58 -8.67 -12.81 23.46
CA ALA A 58 -10.04 -13.08 23.90
C ALA A 58 -11.05 -12.63 22.83
N THR A 59 -12.04 -13.47 22.52
CA THR A 59 -13.02 -13.22 21.45
C THR A 59 -13.73 -11.88 21.60
N GLY A 60 -14.17 -11.52 22.81
CA GLY A 60 -14.79 -10.22 23.06
C GLY A 60 -13.86 -9.03 22.77
N LYS A 61 -12.56 -9.16 23.08
CA LYS A 61 -11.56 -8.13 22.73
C LYS A 61 -11.33 -8.08 21.21
N ALA A 62 -11.29 -9.23 20.53
CA ALA A 62 -11.14 -9.29 19.08
C ALA A 62 -12.32 -8.63 18.35
N VAL A 63 -13.56 -8.95 18.73
CA VAL A 63 -14.78 -8.35 18.15
C VAL A 63 -14.79 -6.84 18.34
N ARG A 64 -14.47 -6.35 19.54
CA ARG A 64 -14.38 -4.90 19.81
C ARG A 64 -13.37 -4.22 18.90
N LEU A 65 -12.14 -4.73 18.83
CA LEU A 65 -11.07 -4.15 18.01
C LEU A 65 -11.42 -4.16 16.51
N LEU A 66 -11.99 -5.26 16.02
CA LEU A 66 -12.41 -5.37 14.62
C LEU A 66 -13.54 -4.42 14.26
N THR A 67 -14.50 -4.23 15.18
CA THR A 67 -15.62 -3.29 14.99
C THR A 67 -15.12 -1.84 14.98
N GLU A 68 -14.26 -1.47 15.94
CA GLU A 68 -13.65 -0.13 15.97
C GLU A 68 -12.85 0.15 14.69
N LEU A 69 -12.07 -0.83 14.24
CA LEU A 69 -11.20 -0.68 13.08
C LEU A 69 -11.98 -0.65 11.75
N SER A 70 -12.98 -1.50 11.56
CA SER A 70 -13.85 -1.50 10.37
C SER A 70 -14.59 -0.16 10.23
N GLN A 71 -15.12 0.38 11.33
CA GLN A 71 -15.76 1.70 11.31
C GLN A 71 -14.80 2.83 10.93
N ALA A 72 -13.57 2.81 11.45
CA ALA A 72 -12.56 3.82 11.10
C ALA A 72 -12.14 3.74 9.62
N ILE A 73 -11.94 2.51 9.11
CA ILE A 73 -11.61 2.27 7.71
C ILE A 73 -12.78 2.69 6.79
N GLY A 74 -14.01 2.32 7.14
CA GLY A 74 -15.21 2.64 6.36
C GLY A 74 -15.49 4.14 6.25
N ARG A 75 -15.12 4.93 7.27
CA ARG A 75 -15.20 6.39 7.21
C ARG A 75 -14.14 7.03 6.31
N ALA A 76 -13.06 6.31 5.99
CA ALA A 76 -11.88 6.83 5.29
C ALA A 76 -11.26 8.08 5.93
N GLU A 77 -11.48 8.29 7.23
CA GLU A 77 -11.02 9.44 8.00
C GLU A 77 -10.73 9.03 9.43
N ILE A 78 -9.81 9.74 10.09
CA ILE A 78 -9.52 9.56 11.51
C ILE A 78 -9.44 10.90 12.24
N ASP A 79 -9.95 10.96 13.46
CA ASP A 79 -9.72 12.09 14.38
C ASP A 79 -8.47 11.79 15.22
N ARG A 80 -7.47 12.66 15.10
CA ARG A 80 -6.26 12.56 15.92
C ARG A 80 -5.68 13.94 16.22
N LYS A 81 -5.44 14.19 17.53
CA LYS A 81 -4.89 15.45 18.06
C LYS A 81 -5.74 16.68 17.70
N GLY A 82 -7.07 16.52 17.66
CA GLY A 82 -7.99 17.61 17.36
C GLY A 82 -8.01 18.00 15.87
N SER A 83 -7.54 17.13 14.99
CA SER A 83 -7.60 17.30 13.54
C SER A 83 -8.15 16.04 12.88
N VAL A 84 -9.02 16.24 11.89
CA VAL A 84 -9.54 15.15 11.07
C VAL A 84 -8.60 14.96 9.88
N TRP A 85 -8.09 13.75 9.72
CA TRP A 85 -7.17 13.38 8.65
C TRP A 85 -7.88 12.47 7.66
N SER A 86 -7.82 12.82 6.37
CA SER A 86 -8.25 11.93 5.30
C SER A 86 -7.32 10.72 5.23
N ALA A 87 -7.86 9.54 5.44
CA ALA A 87 -7.16 8.27 5.46
C ALA A 87 -7.75 7.34 4.40
N PRO A 88 -7.45 7.57 3.10
CA PRO A 88 -7.86 6.66 2.04
C PRO A 88 -7.14 5.32 2.18
N LEU A 89 -7.65 4.30 1.48
CA LEU A 89 -7.15 2.92 1.55
C LEU A 89 -5.61 2.77 1.45
N PRO A 90 -4.88 3.48 0.55
CA PRO A 90 -3.42 3.39 0.49
C PRO A 90 -2.70 3.82 1.77
N VAL A 91 -3.28 4.76 2.54
CA VAL A 91 -2.73 5.20 3.82
C VAL A 91 -2.88 4.09 4.87
N TRP A 92 -4.02 3.39 4.88
CA TRP A 92 -4.22 2.25 5.78
C TRP A 92 -3.30 1.07 5.46
N GLU A 93 -3.10 0.77 4.19
CA GLU A 93 -2.15 -0.27 3.75
C GLU A 93 -0.73 0.06 4.24
N ALA A 94 -0.25 1.27 3.93
CA ALA A 94 1.07 1.73 4.34
C ALA A 94 1.24 1.75 5.87
N ALA A 95 0.21 2.17 6.61
CA ALA A 95 0.26 2.21 8.07
C ALA A 95 0.34 0.82 8.70
N LEU A 96 -0.49 -0.12 8.25
CA LEU A 96 -0.47 -1.49 8.75
C LEU A 96 0.85 -2.19 8.37
N ASP A 97 1.33 -2.00 7.15
CA ASP A 97 2.61 -2.57 6.72
C ASP A 97 3.78 -2.02 7.53
N ALA A 98 3.80 -0.72 7.82
CA ALA A 98 4.84 -0.11 8.67
C ALA A 98 4.86 -0.70 10.09
N ILE A 99 3.70 -0.89 10.71
CA ILE A 99 3.61 -1.45 12.07
C ILE A 99 3.96 -2.94 12.08
N LEU A 100 3.61 -3.68 11.03
CA LEU A 100 3.94 -5.10 10.92
C LEU A 100 5.42 -5.34 10.61
N ALA A 101 6.07 -4.40 9.90
CA ALA A 101 7.50 -4.45 9.63
C ALA A 101 8.33 -4.05 10.86
N THR A 102 7.86 -3.09 11.65
CA THR A 102 8.53 -2.62 12.87
C THR A 102 7.51 -2.49 14.00
N PRO A 103 7.18 -3.61 14.67
CA PRO A 103 6.21 -3.61 15.75
C PRO A 103 6.72 -2.82 16.96
N PRO A 104 5.83 -2.19 17.74
CA PRO A 104 6.22 -1.45 18.93
C PRO A 104 6.75 -2.40 20.02
N GLU A 105 7.74 -1.94 20.80
CA GLU A 105 8.37 -2.74 21.86
C GLU A 105 7.40 -3.15 22.98
N ARG A 106 6.39 -2.32 23.24
CA ARG A 106 5.40 -2.56 24.30
C ARG A 106 4.21 -3.32 23.74
N LEU A 107 4.29 -4.64 23.84
CA LEU A 107 3.18 -5.56 23.58
C LEU A 107 2.68 -6.19 24.90
N PRO A 108 1.39 -6.53 25.03
CA PRO A 108 0.34 -6.37 24.02
C PRO A 108 -0.16 -4.93 23.91
N LEU A 109 -0.70 -4.58 22.74
CA LEU A 109 -1.43 -3.33 22.55
C LEU A 109 -2.76 -3.33 23.32
N ASN A 110 -3.13 -2.13 23.78
CA ASN A 110 -4.38 -1.90 24.53
C ASN A 110 -5.52 -1.36 23.64
N GLY A 111 -5.18 -0.74 22.51
CA GLY A 111 -6.12 -0.18 21.55
C GLY A 111 -5.43 0.26 20.25
N HIS A 112 -6.16 0.92 19.37
CA HIS A 112 -5.68 1.36 18.06
C HIS A 112 -4.88 2.66 18.07
N GLY A 113 -4.64 3.27 19.24
CA GLY A 113 -4.00 4.60 19.33
C GLY A 113 -2.66 4.70 18.60
N TYR A 114 -1.83 3.66 18.66
CA TYR A 114 -0.56 3.62 17.92
C TYR A 114 -0.77 3.55 16.41
N LEU A 115 -1.76 2.75 15.94
CA LEU A 115 -2.11 2.67 14.53
C LEU A 115 -2.67 4.00 14.02
N PHE A 116 -3.62 4.60 14.75
CA PHE A 116 -4.20 5.88 14.36
C PHE A 116 -3.18 7.01 14.34
N GLU A 117 -2.19 7.00 15.24
CA GLU A 117 -1.06 7.92 15.17
C GLU A 117 -0.25 7.73 13.88
N THR A 118 0.08 6.49 13.53
CA THR A 118 0.80 6.16 12.29
C THR A 118 0.00 6.56 11.04
N VAL A 119 -1.31 6.28 11.02
CA VAL A 119 -2.22 6.68 9.94
C VAL A 119 -2.25 8.20 9.82
N ALA A 120 -2.37 8.94 10.93
CA ALA A 120 -2.40 10.41 10.90
C ALA A 120 -1.09 10.99 10.34
N ASN A 121 0.05 10.44 10.76
CA ASN A 121 1.37 10.86 10.26
C ASN A 121 1.54 10.59 8.76
N LEU A 122 1.03 9.45 8.27
CA LEU A 122 1.07 9.12 6.84
C LEU A 122 0.06 9.91 6.03
N ALA A 123 -1.14 10.15 6.56
CA ALA A 123 -2.16 11.01 5.95
C ALA A 123 -1.66 12.44 5.79
N ALA A 124 -1.01 13.00 6.81
CA ALA A 124 -0.40 14.32 6.75
C ALA A 124 0.66 14.41 5.62
N LYS A 125 1.51 13.39 5.50
CA LYS A 125 2.50 13.30 4.41
C LYS A 125 1.84 13.16 3.04
N HIS A 126 0.77 12.37 2.94
CA HIS A 126 0.03 12.18 1.70
C HIS A 126 -0.64 13.49 1.25
N ALA A 127 -1.29 14.22 2.17
CA ALA A 127 -1.88 15.53 1.91
C ALA A 127 -0.82 16.56 1.48
N GLY A 128 0.33 16.61 2.16
CA GLY A 128 1.42 17.51 1.80
C GLY A 128 1.99 17.24 0.40
N ARG A 129 2.10 15.98 -0.02
CA ARG A 129 2.54 15.61 -1.38
C ARG A 129 1.51 15.99 -2.44
N ALA A 130 0.22 15.74 -2.18
CA ALA A 130 -0.86 16.09 -3.09
C ALA A 130 -0.92 17.61 -3.31
N GLU A 131 -0.78 18.39 -2.24
CA GLU A 131 -0.76 19.85 -2.33
C GLU A 131 0.50 20.37 -3.02
N ALA A 132 1.68 19.81 -2.72
CA ALA A 132 2.91 20.18 -3.42
C ALA A 132 2.83 19.89 -4.93
N ALA A 133 2.26 18.75 -5.31
CA ALA A 133 2.05 18.40 -6.72
C ALA A 133 1.04 19.35 -7.39
N ARG A 134 -0.04 19.72 -6.69
CA ARG A 134 -1.02 20.70 -7.18
C ARG A 134 -0.39 22.07 -7.38
N LEU A 135 0.40 22.55 -6.42
CA LEU A 135 1.10 23.82 -6.52
C LEU A 135 2.16 23.80 -7.63
N ALA A 136 2.88 22.69 -7.83
CA ALA A 136 3.82 22.55 -8.94
C ALA A 136 3.11 22.59 -10.31
N HIS A 137 1.97 21.90 -10.45
CA HIS A 137 1.13 21.99 -11.64
C HIS A 137 0.56 23.40 -11.86
N ALA A 138 0.09 24.07 -10.81
CA ALA A 138 -0.47 25.42 -10.89
C ALA A 138 0.58 26.49 -11.17
N ARG A 139 1.83 26.27 -10.77
CA ARG A 139 2.98 27.15 -11.09
C ARG A 139 3.46 27.02 -12.52
N GLY A 140 2.90 26.10 -13.31
CA GLY A 140 3.23 25.97 -14.72
C GLY A 140 4.68 25.58 -14.96
N ASP A 141 5.29 24.79 -14.06
CA ASP A 141 6.57 24.11 -14.32
C ASP A 141 6.35 23.01 -15.36
N THR A 142 6.02 23.42 -16.59
CA THR A 142 6.37 22.65 -17.77
C THR A 142 7.89 22.77 -17.86
N PRO A 143 8.67 21.68 -17.94
CA PRO A 143 10.12 21.78 -18.09
C PRO A 143 10.45 22.28 -19.49
N ILE A 144 10.20 23.56 -19.76
CA ILE A 144 10.70 24.25 -20.94
C ILE A 144 12.04 24.85 -20.54
N GLY A 145 13.11 24.13 -20.85
CA GLY A 145 14.42 24.74 -21.03
C GLY A 145 15.32 24.86 -19.80
N ARG A 146 15.33 23.90 -18.87
CA ARG A 146 16.53 23.72 -18.04
C ARG A 146 17.55 22.92 -18.85
N GLN A 147 18.38 23.62 -19.62
CA GLN A 147 19.64 23.03 -20.07
C GLN A 147 20.39 22.59 -18.82
N ALA A 148 20.56 21.28 -18.67
CA ALA A 148 21.32 20.72 -17.57
C ALA A 148 22.78 21.18 -17.70
N PRO A 149 23.45 21.62 -16.62
CA PRO A 149 24.89 21.70 -16.63
C PRO A 149 25.41 20.27 -16.87
N SER A 150 26.22 20.11 -17.92
CA SER A 150 26.80 18.82 -18.33
C SER A 150 27.49 18.13 -17.15
N ALA A 151 26.86 17.06 -16.66
CA ALA A 151 27.48 16.14 -15.71
C ALA A 151 28.07 14.98 -16.51
N HIS A 152 29.38 15.09 -16.77
CA HIS A 152 30.20 13.97 -17.18
C HIS A 152 30.14 12.87 -16.08
N GLY A 153 29.62 11.69 -16.42
CA GLY A 153 29.89 10.46 -15.67
C GLY A 153 28.80 9.95 -14.71
N ALA A 154 27.65 9.53 -15.24
CA ALA A 154 26.83 8.48 -14.64
C ALA A 154 26.26 7.64 -15.80
N ARG A 155 26.23 6.31 -15.64
CA ARG A 155 25.77 5.38 -16.69
C ARG A 155 24.29 5.66 -16.93
N ASP A 156 23.96 6.36 -18.03
CA ASP A 156 22.58 6.70 -18.38
C ASP A 156 21.75 5.41 -18.47
N PRO A 157 20.66 5.27 -17.69
CA PRO A 157 19.71 4.18 -17.88
C PRO A 157 19.10 4.29 -19.28
N ASP A 158 19.02 3.16 -19.98
CA ASP A 158 18.45 3.08 -21.33
C ASP A 158 17.04 3.71 -21.36
N PRO A 159 16.80 4.78 -22.15
CA PRO A 159 15.51 5.47 -22.24
C PRO A 159 14.34 4.53 -22.59
N ILE A 160 14.61 3.43 -23.30
CA ILE A 160 13.60 2.41 -23.62
C ILE A 160 13.17 1.67 -22.35
N GLN A 161 14.12 1.37 -21.46
CA GLN A 161 13.87 0.60 -20.25
C GLN A 161 13.03 1.38 -19.25
N GLU A 162 13.20 2.71 -19.19
CA GLU A 162 12.39 3.60 -18.37
C GLU A 162 10.93 3.61 -18.83
N ILE A 163 10.69 3.81 -20.14
CA ILE A 163 9.34 3.78 -20.72
C ILE A 163 8.64 2.42 -20.47
N VAL A 164 9.39 1.32 -20.55
CA VAL A 164 8.88 -0.03 -20.26
C VAL A 164 8.52 -0.19 -18.78
N ASN A 165 9.32 0.37 -17.87
CA ASN A 165 9.05 0.32 -16.44
C ASN A 165 7.80 1.14 -16.07
N ASP A 166 7.66 2.33 -16.65
CA ASP A 166 6.49 3.21 -16.45
C ASP A 166 5.21 2.57 -16.99
N LEU A 167 5.27 1.96 -18.18
CA LEU A 167 4.16 1.19 -18.73
C LEU A 167 3.74 0.03 -17.82
N ARG A 168 4.70 -0.65 -17.19
CA ARG A 168 4.42 -1.73 -16.24
C ARG A 168 3.74 -1.19 -14.98
N ALA A 169 4.23 -0.09 -14.44
CA ALA A 169 3.64 0.56 -13.27
C ALA A 169 2.19 1.00 -13.54
N LEU A 170 1.95 1.71 -14.65
CA LEU A 170 0.62 2.20 -15.00
C LEU A 170 -0.37 1.08 -15.34
N LYS A 171 0.06 0.00 -16.00
CA LYS A 171 -0.80 -1.19 -16.20
C LYS A 171 -1.19 -1.87 -14.89
N THR A 172 -0.30 -1.84 -13.90
CA THR A 172 -0.60 -2.37 -12.56
C THR A 172 -1.64 -1.51 -11.85
N LEU A 173 -1.56 -0.18 -12.00
CA LEU A 173 -2.53 0.76 -11.46
C LEU A 173 -3.89 0.68 -12.17
N GLU A 174 -3.91 0.52 -13.50
CA GLU A 174 -5.13 0.35 -14.29
C GLU A 174 -5.87 -0.96 -13.96
N ALA A 175 -5.14 -2.03 -13.64
CA ALA A 175 -5.74 -3.28 -13.17
C ALA A 175 -6.44 -3.13 -11.80
N TYR A 176 -6.04 -2.12 -11.02
CA TYR A 176 -6.60 -1.82 -9.71
C TYR A 176 -7.70 -0.75 -9.76
N ASN A 177 -7.60 0.22 -10.66
CA ASN A 177 -8.63 1.23 -10.93
C ASN A 177 -8.86 1.42 -12.44
N PRO A 178 -9.78 0.65 -13.05
CA PRO A 178 -9.96 0.64 -14.50
C PRO A 178 -10.54 1.98 -15.00
N GLY A 179 -9.98 2.49 -16.10
CA GLY A 179 -10.43 3.71 -16.77
C GLY A 179 -9.68 4.99 -16.38
N GLN A 180 -8.82 4.95 -15.34
CA GLN A 180 -8.14 6.14 -14.83
C GLN A 180 -6.83 6.46 -15.58
N HIS A 181 -6.11 5.44 -16.06
CA HIS A 181 -4.80 5.58 -16.69
C HIS A 181 -4.79 5.13 -18.16
N THR A 182 -5.96 4.82 -18.74
CA THR A 182 -6.07 4.30 -20.12
C THR A 182 -5.42 5.23 -21.16
N ALA A 183 -5.62 6.54 -21.04
CA ALA A 183 -5.04 7.53 -21.97
C ALA A 183 -3.51 7.64 -21.82
N GLU A 184 -3.01 7.54 -20.59
CA GLU A 184 -1.58 7.63 -20.26
C GLU A 184 -0.82 6.36 -20.72
N ILE A 185 -1.43 5.19 -20.54
CA ILE A 185 -0.94 3.91 -21.07
C ILE A 185 -0.86 3.97 -22.60
N ALA A 186 -1.91 4.46 -23.27
CA ALA A 186 -1.91 4.58 -24.73
C ALA A 186 -0.79 5.52 -25.23
N GLY A 187 -0.58 6.66 -24.55
CA GLY A 187 0.48 7.60 -24.88
C GLY A 187 1.89 7.02 -24.72
N LEU A 188 2.15 6.27 -23.65
CA LEU A 188 3.44 5.60 -23.46
C LEU A 188 3.65 4.43 -24.42
N GLN A 189 2.59 3.69 -24.77
CA GLN A 189 2.67 2.64 -25.80
C GLN A 189 3.04 3.23 -27.16
N GLN A 190 2.48 4.39 -27.51
CA GLN A 190 2.83 5.10 -28.74
C GLN A 190 4.28 5.63 -28.72
N ARG A 191 4.75 6.17 -27.58
CA ARG A 191 6.16 6.57 -27.41
C ARG A 191 7.12 5.39 -27.54
N LEU A 192 6.81 4.25 -26.93
CA LEU A 192 7.62 3.04 -27.04
C LEU A 192 7.67 2.51 -28.49
N ALA A 193 6.54 2.58 -29.21
CA ALA A 193 6.48 2.20 -30.62
C ALA A 193 7.32 3.16 -31.50
N ALA A 194 7.25 4.47 -31.26
CA ALA A 194 8.02 5.46 -32.01
C ALA A 194 9.53 5.30 -31.81
N VAL A 195 9.98 5.04 -30.58
CA VAL A 195 11.41 4.82 -30.27
C VAL A 195 11.92 3.51 -30.88
N ARG A 196 11.10 2.46 -30.93
CA ARG A 196 11.46 1.20 -31.60
C ARG A 196 11.56 1.30 -33.12
N VAL A 197 10.88 2.26 -33.74
CA VAL A 197 10.87 2.47 -35.20
C VAL A 197 12.01 3.38 -35.66
N ASN A 198 12.55 4.24 -34.81
CA ASN A 198 13.66 5.13 -35.15
C ASN A 198 14.84 4.98 -34.17
N PRO A 199 15.77 4.03 -34.43
CA PRO A 199 16.90 3.79 -33.52
C PRO A 199 18.00 4.86 -33.59
N ASN A 200 17.89 5.93 -34.40
CA ASN A 200 18.89 6.99 -34.42
C ASN A 200 18.36 8.37 -34.89
N PRO A 201 18.17 9.36 -34.00
CA PRO A 201 17.72 10.71 -34.37
C PRO A 201 18.86 11.74 -34.38
N GLU A 202 20.06 11.40 -34.86
CA GLU A 202 21.15 12.37 -35.05
C GLU A 202 21.81 12.18 -36.41
N THR A 203 21.42 12.96 -37.43
CA THR A 203 22.29 13.78 -38.31
C THR A 203 21.38 14.68 -39.18
N PRO A 204 21.67 15.99 -39.34
CA PRO A 204 20.94 16.88 -40.27
C PRO A 204 21.10 16.48 -41.74
#